data_AF-A0AAW1MCH7-F1
#
_entry.id   AF-A0AAW1MCH7-F1
#
_cell.length_a   1.000
_cell.length_b   1.000
_cell.length_c   1.000
_cell.angle_alpha   90.00
_cell.angle_beta   90.00
_cell.angle_gamma   90.00
#
_symmetry.space_group_name_H-M   'P 1'
#
loop_
_entity.id
_entity.type
_entity.pdbx_description
1 polymer ?
#
loop_
_entity_poly.entity_id
_entity_poly.type
_entity_poly.pdbx_seq_one_letter_code
_entity_poly.pdbx_strand_id
1 'polypeptide(L)'
;MSDLYLRGPYVITRMKIISILYLGLAINKESIQLGDMLRYIREGHLSFQYCNHFFPEEVIEKDLNICKFNHGQIPLGSLGVRTCALAIATQINVKKYIPVQNLVELCKKYCDELNLPDEIYRYVLTLLSKTQPKMSVYTNPKFIQNYEGRIMSIIIIVLKLLFCLDEATEFELSNLASAIQEYFPNKERKPFNFIKWLEYIEYRKLVLAETHFPTRYLKDDYRDPEKFIGFMNWVNERVVDDDKLPLDMELIKDQLGLIKNTVKYTPEKFNFSCTLTPYRDYVKQLLNSECNKRDNYFMDILATDFSSTSLEYLDQIGLYKDALLPNATLREKHGGKNDNFKIMNLYNHECARFRKLRSERREVKVTFARNDKNKKITSHDGPPIKKFKQDTEKIVENFEQLHQTRYKRNKTKLSKREVELAPNNLAENSENLNIDNVIYNPWERYWCNFQSIGEYTIDELNEFFNDLPRNFRTIFKECARIIEQTEKDLWTEYCLTEAYLSYVFNGKSGSRGSEKIIDTELKKLLQTAKKMW
;
A
#
# COMPACT_ATOMS: atom_id res chain seq x y z
N MET A 1 -21.44 -2.37 -34.60
CA MET A 1 -21.17 -0.93 -34.35
C MET A 1 -20.31 -0.84 -33.11
N SER A 2 -19.15 -0.20 -33.19
CA SER A 2 -18.13 -0.18 -32.13
C SER A 2 -18.59 0.62 -30.90
N ASP A 3 -18.28 0.14 -29.68
CA ASP A 3 -18.51 0.81 -28.38
C ASP A 3 -17.93 2.23 -28.24
N LEU A 4 -17.25 2.76 -29.27
CA LEU A 4 -16.71 4.12 -29.29
C LEU A 4 -17.80 5.21 -29.12
N TYR A 5 -19.04 5.00 -29.55
CA TYR A 5 -20.09 6.02 -29.36
C TYR A 5 -20.53 6.16 -27.90
N LEU A 6 -20.45 5.08 -27.10
CA LEU A 6 -20.78 5.11 -25.66
C LEU A 6 -19.63 5.70 -24.83
N ARG A 7 -18.38 5.61 -25.29
CA ARG A 7 -17.20 6.06 -24.52
C ARG A 7 -16.49 7.26 -25.13
N GLY A 8 -17.05 7.82 -26.20
CA GLY A 8 -16.50 8.96 -26.91
C GLY A 8 -16.35 10.19 -26.02
N PRO A 9 -15.50 11.16 -26.37
CA PRO A 9 -15.21 12.34 -25.56
C PRO A 9 -16.48 13.11 -25.15
N TYR A 10 -17.49 13.13 -26.01
CA TYR A 10 -18.76 13.86 -25.85
C TYR A 10 -19.80 13.17 -24.97
N VAL A 11 -19.59 11.92 -24.56
CA VAL A 11 -20.49 11.21 -23.64
C VAL A 11 -19.96 11.32 -22.22
N ILE A 12 -20.75 11.87 -21.30
CA ILE A 12 -20.36 11.96 -19.89
C ILE A 12 -20.59 10.60 -19.23
N THR A 13 -19.56 10.08 -18.56
CA THR A 13 -19.63 8.86 -17.77
C THR A 13 -19.29 9.17 -16.31
N ARG A 14 -19.69 8.31 -15.38
CA ARG A 14 -19.37 8.50 -13.95
C ARG A 14 -17.87 8.65 -13.69
N MET A 15 -17.05 7.87 -14.39
CA MET A 15 -15.59 7.97 -14.34
C MET A 15 -15.12 9.37 -14.77
N LYS A 16 -15.71 9.94 -15.82
CA LYS A 16 -15.37 11.30 -16.27
C LYS A 16 -15.80 12.36 -15.25
N ILE A 17 -16.98 12.22 -14.63
CA ILE A 17 -17.44 13.15 -13.59
C ILE A 17 -16.47 13.16 -12.41
N ILE A 18 -16.13 11.98 -11.88
CA ILE A 18 -15.15 11.87 -10.78
C ILE A 18 -13.77 12.37 -11.20
N SER A 19 -13.36 12.11 -12.45
CA SER A 19 -12.09 12.63 -12.98
C SER A 19 -12.08 14.15 -13.08
N ILE A 20 -13.19 14.78 -13.47
CA ILE A 20 -13.34 16.25 -13.53
C ILE A 20 -13.28 16.83 -12.12
N LEU A 21 -14.00 16.23 -11.16
CA LEU A 21 -13.95 16.65 -9.77
C LEU A 21 -12.53 16.55 -9.20
N TYR A 22 -11.84 15.43 -9.44
CA TYR A 22 -10.44 15.23 -9.05
C TYR A 22 -9.51 16.28 -9.68
N LEU A 23 -9.69 16.60 -10.96
CA LEU A 23 -8.92 17.67 -11.61
C LEU A 23 -9.17 19.04 -10.97
N GLY A 24 -10.43 19.36 -10.66
CA GLY A 24 -10.80 20.62 -9.99
C GLY A 24 -10.10 20.76 -8.64
N LEU A 25 -10.18 19.73 -7.80
CA LEU A 25 -9.49 19.68 -6.50
C LEU A 25 -7.97 19.82 -6.67
N ALA A 26 -7.39 19.09 -7.61
CA ALA A 26 -5.95 19.12 -7.86
C ALA A 26 -5.45 20.49 -8.35
N ILE A 27 -6.18 21.14 -9.27
CA ILE A 27 -5.84 22.48 -9.79
C ILE A 27 -5.95 23.54 -8.70
N ASN A 28 -6.95 23.42 -7.82
CA ASN A 28 -7.16 24.34 -6.70
C ASN A 28 -6.24 24.08 -5.51
N LYS A 29 -5.41 23.03 -5.55
CA LYS A 29 -4.48 22.62 -4.48
C LYS A 29 -5.20 22.28 -3.17
N GLU A 30 -6.38 21.68 -3.27
CA GLU A 30 -7.08 21.15 -2.10
C GLU A 30 -6.32 19.97 -1.49
N SER A 31 -6.47 19.78 -0.18
CA SER A 31 -5.78 18.70 0.55
C SER A 31 -6.37 17.31 0.27
N ILE A 32 -7.60 17.25 -0.25
CA ILE A 32 -8.31 16.02 -0.63
C ILE A 32 -7.58 15.33 -1.79
N GLN A 33 -7.18 14.09 -1.57
CA GLN A 33 -6.55 13.25 -2.58
C GLN A 33 -7.56 12.28 -3.22
N LEU A 34 -7.13 11.59 -4.27
CA LEU A 34 -7.98 10.63 -4.98
C LEU A 34 -8.42 9.48 -4.07
N GLY A 35 -7.54 8.98 -3.20
CA GLY A 35 -7.87 7.97 -2.21
C GLY A 35 -9.00 8.44 -1.29
N ASP A 36 -8.97 9.70 -0.84
CA ASP A 36 -10.07 10.25 -0.02
C ASP A 36 -11.40 10.28 -0.78
N MET A 37 -11.38 10.66 -2.06
CA MET A 37 -12.60 10.65 -2.89
C MET A 37 -13.17 9.24 -3.06
N LEU A 38 -12.31 8.26 -3.35
CA LEU A 38 -12.73 6.86 -3.48
C LEU A 38 -13.31 6.33 -2.16
N ARG A 39 -12.69 6.71 -1.04
CA ARG A 39 -13.20 6.40 0.30
C ARG A 39 -14.56 7.04 0.53
N TYR A 40 -14.74 8.33 0.25
CA TYR A 40 -16.01 9.01 0.41
C TYR A 40 -17.13 8.41 -0.45
N ILE A 41 -16.80 7.89 -1.63
CA ILE A 41 -17.75 7.11 -2.44
C ILE A 41 -18.14 5.81 -1.72
N ARG A 42 -17.14 5.05 -1.25
CA ARG A 42 -17.33 3.78 -0.54
C ARG A 42 -18.12 3.95 0.77
N GLU A 43 -17.87 5.03 1.48
CA GLU A 43 -18.51 5.39 2.75
C GLU A 43 -19.87 6.08 2.55
N GLY A 44 -20.31 6.33 1.31
CA GLY A 44 -21.60 6.96 1.01
C GLY A 44 -21.67 8.46 1.35
N HIS A 45 -20.51 9.11 1.54
CA HIS A 45 -20.39 10.56 1.67
C HIS A 45 -20.43 11.26 0.29
N LEU A 46 -20.03 10.57 -0.78
CA LEU A 46 -20.10 11.06 -2.15
C LEU A 46 -20.95 10.12 -3.02
N SER A 47 -22.10 10.61 -3.46
CA SER A 47 -23.01 9.85 -4.34
C SER A 47 -22.35 9.54 -5.68
N PHE A 48 -22.21 8.24 -5.99
CA PHE A 48 -21.58 7.78 -7.23
C PHE A 48 -22.43 6.75 -8.00
N GLN A 49 -23.05 5.81 -7.29
CA GLN A 49 -23.81 4.74 -7.94
C GLN A 49 -25.17 5.22 -8.45
N TYR A 50 -25.81 6.09 -7.68
CA TYR A 50 -27.13 6.64 -7.97
C TYR A 50 -27.01 8.14 -8.22
N CYS A 51 -26.75 8.55 -9.47
CA CYS A 51 -26.66 9.97 -9.82
C CYS A 51 -28.02 10.57 -10.22
N ASN A 52 -29.04 9.73 -10.44
CA ASN A 52 -30.31 10.13 -11.03
C ASN A 52 -31.09 11.11 -10.14
N HIS A 53 -31.00 10.99 -8.81
CA HIS A 53 -31.65 11.93 -7.87
C HIS A 53 -31.15 13.37 -7.92
N PHE A 54 -30.01 13.65 -8.55
CA PHE A 54 -29.54 15.02 -8.74
C PHE A 54 -30.18 15.71 -9.95
N PHE A 55 -30.86 14.94 -10.81
CA PHE A 55 -31.57 15.53 -11.95
C PHE A 55 -32.98 15.92 -11.51
N PRO A 56 -33.49 17.08 -11.98
CA PRO A 56 -34.90 17.40 -11.86
C PRO A 56 -35.78 16.30 -12.46
N GLU A 57 -36.97 16.08 -11.90
CA GLU A 57 -37.91 15.02 -12.35
C GLU A 57 -38.28 15.15 -13.84
N GLU A 58 -38.19 16.36 -14.39
CA GLU A 58 -38.51 16.68 -15.78
C GLU A 58 -37.41 16.23 -16.76
N VAL A 59 -36.22 15.88 -16.27
CA VAL A 59 -35.09 15.49 -17.13
C VAL A 59 -35.12 14.00 -17.41
N ILE A 60 -35.49 13.65 -18.64
CA ILE A 60 -35.52 12.26 -19.11
C ILE A 60 -34.08 11.83 -19.46
N GLU A 61 -33.54 10.82 -18.76
CA GLU A 61 -32.16 10.29 -18.97
C GLU A 61 -31.87 9.93 -20.44
N LYS A 62 -32.89 9.56 -21.21
CA LYS A 62 -32.80 9.21 -22.65
C LYS A 62 -32.39 10.39 -23.54
N ASP A 63 -32.62 11.63 -23.08
CA ASP A 63 -32.31 12.85 -23.82
C ASP A 63 -30.94 13.43 -23.43
N LEU A 64 -30.29 12.87 -22.41
CA LEU A 64 -28.95 13.27 -21.99
C LEU A 64 -27.88 12.43 -22.71
N ASN A 65 -26.78 13.07 -23.13
CA ASN A 65 -25.57 12.39 -23.65
C ASN A 65 -24.76 11.73 -22.52
N ILE A 66 -25.42 10.89 -21.74
CA ILE A 66 -24.89 10.25 -20.55
C ILE A 66 -25.00 8.73 -20.74
N CYS A 67 -23.92 8.00 -20.45
CA CYS A 67 -24.02 6.55 -20.36
C CYS A 67 -24.93 6.19 -19.18
N LYS A 68 -25.96 5.36 -19.42
CA LYS A 68 -26.86 4.79 -18.40
C LYS A 68 -26.15 4.64 -17.06
N PHE A 69 -26.43 5.53 -16.12
CA PHE A 69 -25.64 5.64 -14.89
C PHE A 69 -25.78 4.37 -14.03
N ASN A 70 -26.89 3.66 -14.19
CA ASN A 70 -27.31 2.57 -13.29
C ASN A 70 -26.96 1.15 -13.79
N HIS A 71 -26.22 0.98 -14.90
CA HIS A 71 -25.88 -0.35 -15.43
C HIS A 71 -24.38 -0.68 -15.39
N GLY A 72 -24.03 -1.71 -14.59
CA GLY A 72 -22.74 -2.39 -14.62
C GLY A 72 -21.65 -1.73 -13.77
N GLN A 73 -20.99 -2.53 -12.92
CA GLN A 73 -19.84 -2.10 -12.14
C GLN A 73 -18.53 -2.37 -12.89
N ILE A 74 -17.71 -1.33 -13.02
CA ILE A 74 -16.25 -1.50 -12.97
C ILE A 74 -15.84 -0.85 -11.65
N PRO A 75 -15.11 -1.53 -10.75
CA PRO A 75 -14.57 -0.91 -9.55
C PRO A 75 -13.78 0.35 -9.94
N LEU A 76 -14.00 1.48 -9.27
CA LEU A 76 -13.20 2.67 -9.53
C LEU A 76 -11.79 2.45 -8.98
N GLY A 77 -10.88 2.07 -9.87
CA GLY A 77 -9.46 2.03 -9.55
C GLY A 77 -8.83 3.42 -9.66
N SER A 78 -7.91 3.73 -8.74
CA SER A 78 -7.09 4.95 -8.77
C SER A 78 -6.43 5.17 -10.14
N LEU A 79 -5.88 4.11 -10.76
CA LEU A 79 -5.26 4.21 -12.09
C LEU A 79 -6.25 4.63 -13.18
N GLY A 80 -7.48 4.10 -13.14
CA GLY A 80 -8.53 4.44 -14.11
C GLY A 80 -8.90 5.92 -14.05
N VAL A 81 -9.11 6.44 -12.84
CA VAL A 81 -9.42 7.87 -12.63
C VAL A 81 -8.23 8.75 -13.05
N ARG A 82 -7.00 8.42 -12.64
CA ARG A 82 -5.80 9.22 -13.01
C ARG A 82 -5.54 9.26 -14.51
N THR A 83 -5.83 8.16 -15.22
CA THR A 83 -5.72 8.07 -16.68
C THR A 83 -6.80 8.91 -17.35
N CYS A 84 -8.05 8.76 -16.93
CA CYS A 84 -9.19 9.50 -17.45
C CYS A 84 -9.04 11.02 -17.19
N ALA A 85 -8.62 11.41 -15.99
CA ALA A 85 -8.32 12.80 -15.63
C ALA A 85 -7.24 13.41 -16.54
N LEU A 86 -6.14 12.72 -16.80
CA LEU A 86 -5.11 13.27 -17.71
C LEU A 86 -5.63 13.42 -19.14
N ALA A 87 -6.42 12.45 -19.63
CA ALA A 87 -7.02 12.51 -20.95
C ALA A 87 -7.96 13.72 -21.09
N ILE A 88 -8.84 13.92 -20.11
CA ILE A 88 -9.74 15.10 -20.05
C ILE A 88 -8.93 16.39 -20.00
N ALA A 89 -7.95 16.49 -19.10
CA ALA A 89 -7.13 17.69 -18.95
C ALA A 89 -6.35 18.06 -20.22
N THR A 90 -5.92 17.05 -20.98
CA THR A 90 -5.27 17.23 -22.28
C THR A 90 -6.28 17.72 -23.32
N GLN A 91 -7.46 17.12 -23.35
CA GLN A 91 -8.52 17.47 -24.31
C GLN A 91 -9.02 18.90 -24.12
N ILE A 92 -9.22 19.35 -22.87
CA ILE A 92 -9.69 20.72 -22.57
C ILE A 92 -8.54 21.72 -22.38
N ASN A 93 -7.30 21.32 -22.68
CA ASN A 93 -6.09 22.16 -22.63
C ASN A 93 -5.80 22.81 -21.26
N VAL A 94 -6.11 22.11 -20.17
CA VAL A 94 -5.82 22.55 -18.78
C VAL A 94 -4.66 21.80 -18.14
N LYS A 95 -4.00 20.87 -18.86
CA LYS A 95 -2.86 20.08 -18.35
C LYS A 95 -1.79 20.93 -17.66
N LYS A 96 -1.54 22.15 -18.18
CA LYS A 96 -0.55 23.09 -17.63
C LYS A 96 -0.87 23.65 -16.25
N TYR A 97 -2.12 23.57 -15.83
CA TYR A 97 -2.58 24.07 -14.53
C TYR A 97 -2.55 23.00 -13.45
N ILE A 98 -2.27 21.73 -13.77
CA ILE A 98 -2.19 20.66 -12.78
C ILE A 98 -0.85 20.77 -12.03
N PRO A 99 -0.84 21.16 -10.74
CA PRO A 99 0.38 21.28 -9.99
C PRO A 99 0.89 19.92 -9.53
N VAL A 100 2.17 19.87 -9.14
CA VAL A 100 2.67 18.79 -8.28
C VAL A 100 2.05 18.98 -6.91
N GLN A 101 1.50 17.90 -6.32
CA GLN A 101 0.86 17.93 -5.01
C GLN A 101 1.87 18.25 -3.89
N ASN A 102 1.39 18.78 -2.76
CA ASN A 102 2.25 19.08 -1.62
C ASN A 102 2.68 17.78 -0.92
N LEU A 103 3.82 17.24 -1.33
CA LEU A 103 4.37 15.99 -0.80
C LEU A 103 4.65 16.06 0.71
N VAL A 104 4.99 17.23 1.24
CA VAL A 104 5.32 17.44 2.66
C VAL A 104 4.08 17.28 3.53
N GLU A 105 2.96 17.85 3.11
CA GLU A 105 1.66 17.71 3.79
C GLU A 105 1.15 16.27 3.71
N LEU A 106 1.29 15.61 2.54
CA LEU A 106 0.94 14.20 2.39
C LEU A 106 1.75 13.29 3.32
N CYS A 107 3.05 13.56 3.48
CA CYS A 107 3.87 12.83 4.46
C CYS A 107 3.35 12.98 5.88
N LYS A 108 3.00 14.21 6.30
CA LYS A 108 2.50 14.44 7.65
C LYS A 108 1.16 13.73 7.84
N LYS A 109 0.24 13.89 6.88
CA LYS A 109 -1.07 13.22 6.84
C LYS A 109 -0.94 11.70 7.03
N TYR A 110 -0.08 11.03 6.27
CA TYR A 110 0.02 9.56 6.34
C TYR A 110 0.82 9.05 7.53
N CYS A 111 1.83 9.79 8.00
CA CYS A 111 2.49 9.47 9.27
C CYS A 111 1.51 9.60 10.44
N ASP A 112 0.67 10.64 10.43
CA ASP A 112 -0.37 10.84 11.42
C ASP A 112 -1.44 9.74 11.33
N GLU A 113 -1.91 9.39 10.14
CA GLU A 113 -2.90 8.31 9.93
C GLU A 113 -2.40 6.94 10.40
N LEU A 114 -1.10 6.68 10.26
CA LEU A 114 -0.44 5.48 10.78
C LEU A 114 -0.07 5.59 12.26
N ASN A 115 -0.32 6.73 12.91
CA ASN A 115 0.08 7.01 14.29
C ASN A 115 1.57 6.71 14.51
N LEU A 116 2.44 7.20 13.64
CA LEU A 116 3.89 6.98 13.73
C LEU A 116 4.56 8.09 14.56
N PRO A 117 5.73 7.82 15.18
CA PRO A 117 6.55 8.84 15.82
C PRO A 117 6.87 10.02 14.90
N ASP A 118 6.89 11.25 15.43
CA ASP A 118 7.24 12.45 14.66
C ASP A 118 8.67 12.40 14.08
N GLU A 119 9.57 11.61 14.68
CA GLU A 119 10.87 11.26 14.11
C GLU A 119 10.78 10.61 12.72
N ILE A 120 9.80 9.73 12.51
CA ILE A 120 9.64 9.03 11.23
C ILE A 120 9.25 10.02 10.14
N TYR A 121 8.34 10.93 10.45
CA TYR A 121 8.00 12.04 9.54
C TYR A 121 9.25 12.85 9.16
N ARG A 122 10.11 13.18 10.13
CA ARG A 122 11.38 13.88 9.86
C ARG A 122 12.34 13.09 8.97
N TYR A 123 12.43 11.77 9.14
CA TYR A 123 13.23 10.91 8.27
C TYR A 123 12.67 10.87 6.84
N VAL A 124 11.36 10.75 6.69
CA VAL A 124 10.67 10.79 5.40
C VAL A 124 10.90 12.13 4.70
N LEU A 125 10.78 13.27 5.40
CA LEU A 125 11.09 14.59 4.84
C LEU A 125 12.55 14.74 4.44
N THR A 126 13.47 14.22 5.25
CA THR A 126 14.91 14.24 4.94
C THR A 126 15.19 13.44 3.67
N LEU A 127 14.52 12.30 3.49
CA LEU A 127 14.66 11.48 2.30
C LEU A 127 14.05 12.17 1.07
N LEU A 128 12.87 12.77 1.19
CA LEU A 128 12.23 13.54 0.12
C LEU A 128 13.05 14.75 -0.33
N SER A 129 13.55 15.55 0.62
CA SER A 129 14.36 16.75 0.32
C SER A 129 15.66 16.41 -0.41
N LYS A 130 16.24 15.24 -0.13
CA LYS A 130 17.45 14.73 -0.79
C LYS A 130 17.16 14.13 -2.17
N THR A 131 16.03 13.46 -2.34
CA THR A 131 15.71 12.69 -3.55
C THR A 131 15.00 13.51 -4.61
N GLN A 132 14.22 14.52 -4.20
CA GLN A 132 13.49 15.47 -5.05
C GLN A 132 12.75 14.82 -6.24
N PRO A 133 11.76 13.95 -5.97
CA PRO A 133 11.06 13.22 -7.02
C PRO A 133 10.31 14.17 -7.96
N LYS A 134 10.56 14.05 -9.25
CA LYS A 134 9.92 14.80 -10.34
C LYS A 134 8.58 14.18 -10.68
N MET A 135 7.62 14.30 -9.76
CA MET A 135 6.26 13.75 -9.88
C MET A 135 5.35 14.62 -10.77
N SER A 136 5.87 15.20 -11.86
CA SER A 136 5.11 16.08 -12.74
C SER A 136 4.25 15.30 -13.75
N VAL A 137 3.10 15.85 -14.14
CA VAL A 137 2.26 15.32 -15.24
C VAL A 137 2.96 15.33 -16.62
N TYR A 138 4.12 16.00 -16.72
CA TYR A 138 4.94 16.00 -17.93
C TYR A 138 5.93 14.81 -17.99
N THR A 139 6.20 14.13 -16.88
CA THR A 139 7.11 12.97 -16.88
C THR A 139 6.46 11.71 -17.43
N ASN A 140 5.12 11.63 -17.43
CA ASN A 140 4.38 10.53 -18.04
C ASN A 140 3.15 11.04 -18.80
N PRO A 141 3.03 10.77 -20.12
CA PRO A 141 1.89 11.23 -20.90
C PRO A 141 0.62 10.39 -20.71
N LYS A 142 0.67 9.28 -19.95
CA LYS A 142 -0.45 8.31 -19.87
C LYS A 142 -1.39 8.54 -18.69
N PHE A 143 -0.88 9.01 -17.55
CA PHE A 143 -1.69 9.20 -16.34
C PHE A 143 -1.06 10.24 -15.40
N ILE A 144 -1.89 10.85 -14.54
CA ILE A 144 -1.41 11.66 -13.41
C ILE A 144 -0.65 10.76 -12.43
N GLN A 145 0.48 11.24 -11.89
CA GLN A 145 1.36 10.43 -11.02
C GLN A 145 0.66 9.99 -9.72
N ASN A 146 1.09 8.85 -9.17
CA ASN A 146 0.55 8.30 -7.93
C ASN A 146 1.25 8.90 -6.71
N TYR A 147 0.84 10.11 -6.31
CA TYR A 147 1.46 10.82 -5.18
C TYR A 147 1.30 10.03 -3.87
N GLU A 148 0.09 9.54 -3.58
CA GLU A 148 -0.23 8.79 -2.35
C GLU A 148 0.58 7.49 -2.24
N GLY A 149 0.60 6.70 -3.31
CA GLY A 149 1.39 5.46 -3.36
C GLY A 149 2.89 5.72 -3.23
N ARG A 150 3.40 6.81 -3.81
CA ARG A 150 4.81 7.20 -3.68
C ARG A 150 5.17 7.56 -2.23
N ILE A 151 4.34 8.36 -1.55
CA ILE A 151 4.59 8.72 -0.15
C ILE A 151 4.51 7.49 0.77
N MET A 152 3.49 6.65 0.60
CA MET A 152 3.38 5.41 1.37
C MET A 152 4.58 4.49 1.16
N SER A 153 5.05 4.37 -0.09
CA SER A 153 6.26 3.59 -0.40
C SER A 153 7.49 4.12 0.35
N ILE A 154 7.66 5.44 0.43
CA ILE A 154 8.76 6.06 1.18
C ILE A 154 8.64 5.78 2.68
N ILE A 155 7.44 5.91 3.25
CA ILE A 155 7.18 5.59 4.67
C ILE A 155 7.56 4.14 4.97
N ILE A 156 7.09 3.19 4.15
CA ILE A 156 7.39 1.76 4.31
C ILE A 156 8.91 1.51 4.22
N ILE A 157 9.61 2.14 3.28
CA ILE A 157 11.07 2.01 3.18
C ILE A 157 11.79 2.59 4.40
N VAL A 158 11.34 3.72 4.95
CA VAL A 158 11.92 4.26 6.19
C VAL A 158 11.72 3.29 7.34
N LEU A 159 10.52 2.72 7.50
CA LEU A 159 10.28 1.66 8.48
C LEU A 159 11.18 0.45 8.25
N LYS A 160 11.39 0.06 6.99
CA LYS A 160 12.29 -1.03 6.60
C LYS A 160 13.75 -0.76 6.94
N LEU A 161 14.23 0.46 6.72
CA LEU A 161 15.61 0.86 7.07
C LEU A 161 15.85 0.91 8.59
N LEU A 162 14.81 1.19 9.37
CA LEU A 162 14.91 1.27 10.82
C LEU A 162 14.72 -0.10 11.50
N PHE A 163 13.76 -0.89 11.03
CA PHE A 163 13.31 -2.11 11.71
C PHE A 163 13.51 -3.40 10.90
N CYS A 164 14.10 -3.34 9.70
CA CYS A 164 14.25 -4.43 8.72
C CYS A 164 12.94 -4.97 8.13
N LEU A 165 11.86 -5.01 8.93
CA LEU A 165 10.57 -5.62 8.57
C LEU A 165 10.73 -7.10 8.15
N ASP A 166 11.49 -7.87 8.93
CA ASP A 166 11.90 -9.24 8.62
C ASP A 166 11.38 -10.29 9.62
N GLU A 167 10.35 -9.94 10.39
CA GLU A 167 9.71 -10.76 11.44
C GLU A 167 10.59 -11.10 12.64
N ALA A 168 11.82 -10.61 12.70
CA ALA A 168 12.75 -11.00 13.76
C ALA A 168 13.44 -9.78 14.37
N THR A 169 13.93 -8.87 13.54
CA THR A 169 14.59 -7.64 14.00
C THR A 169 13.61 -6.73 14.74
N GLU A 170 12.37 -6.64 14.28
CA GLU A 170 11.33 -5.82 14.92
C GLU A 170 11.04 -6.28 16.34
N PHE A 171 11.05 -7.60 16.57
CA PHE A 171 10.86 -8.19 17.90
C PHE A 171 12.06 -7.87 18.80
N GLU A 172 13.29 -8.06 18.33
CA GLU A 172 14.49 -7.74 19.12
C GLU A 172 14.54 -6.25 19.51
N LEU A 173 14.25 -5.36 18.56
CA LEU A 173 14.23 -3.92 18.82
C LEU A 173 13.08 -3.50 19.74
N SER A 174 11.96 -4.24 19.74
CA SER A 174 10.83 -4.01 20.63
C SER A 174 11.07 -4.56 22.04
N ASN A 175 11.78 -5.69 22.17
CA ASN A 175 12.25 -6.20 23.45
C ASN A 175 13.23 -5.21 24.08
N LEU A 176 14.18 -4.70 23.30
CA LEU A 176 15.10 -3.65 23.74
C LEU A 176 14.33 -2.39 24.19
N ALA A 177 13.36 -1.91 23.40
CA ALA A 177 12.54 -0.76 23.79
C ALA A 177 11.78 -0.99 25.11
N SER A 178 11.23 -2.19 25.30
CA SER A 178 10.54 -2.56 26.55
C SER A 178 11.49 -2.56 27.75
N ALA A 179 12.67 -3.14 27.61
CA ALA A 179 13.68 -3.14 28.66
C ALA A 179 14.20 -1.73 28.97
N ILE A 180 14.39 -0.88 27.95
CA ILE A 180 14.76 0.52 28.17
C ILE A 180 13.67 1.23 29.00
N GLN A 181 12.40 1.00 28.67
CA GLN A 181 11.29 1.61 29.41
C GLN A 181 11.21 1.14 30.87
N GLU A 182 11.59 -0.11 31.15
CA GLU A 182 11.57 -0.70 32.48
C GLU A 182 12.75 -0.24 33.35
N TYR A 183 13.97 -0.25 32.81
CA TYR A 183 15.20 0.06 33.56
C TYR A 183 15.60 1.54 33.51
N PHE A 184 15.05 2.31 32.57
CA PHE A 184 15.23 3.76 32.47
C PHE A 184 13.88 4.52 32.46
N PRO A 185 13.05 4.38 33.51
CA PRO A 185 11.68 4.91 33.52
C PRO A 185 11.59 6.44 33.54
N ASN A 186 12.66 7.13 33.96
CA ASN A 186 12.72 8.59 34.08
C ASN A 186 13.00 9.32 32.76
N LYS A 187 13.01 8.62 31.62
CA LYS A 187 13.16 9.27 30.31
C LYS A 187 11.96 10.15 29.99
N GLU A 188 12.23 11.35 29.46
CA GLU A 188 11.20 12.31 29.05
C GLU A 188 10.24 11.73 28.00
N ARG A 189 10.75 10.87 27.10
CA ARG A 189 9.96 10.22 26.04
C ARG A 189 10.14 8.72 26.08
N LYS A 190 9.01 8.00 26.03
CA LYS A 190 8.98 6.53 25.97
C LYS A 190 9.61 6.04 24.66
N PRO A 191 10.46 5.00 24.67
CA PRO A 191 10.99 4.42 23.45
C PRO A 191 9.84 3.82 22.62
N PHE A 192 9.89 4.03 21.31
CA PHE A 192 8.90 3.45 20.40
C PHE A 192 9.04 1.93 20.37
N ASN A 193 7.94 1.23 20.67
CA ASN A 193 7.88 -0.22 20.58
C ASN A 193 7.09 -0.60 19.31
N PHE A 194 7.79 -1.18 18.34
CA PHE A 194 7.22 -1.50 17.04
C PHE A 194 6.12 -2.56 17.13
N ILE A 195 6.30 -3.60 17.94
CA ILE A 195 5.29 -4.67 18.08
C ILE A 195 4.01 -4.11 18.71
N LYS A 196 4.10 -3.29 19.76
CA LYS A 196 2.93 -2.62 20.35
C LYS A 196 2.22 -1.70 19.35
N TRP A 197 2.98 -0.99 18.52
CA TRP A 197 2.41 -0.16 17.46
C TRP A 197 1.71 -1.01 16.38
N LEU A 198 2.29 -2.14 15.99
CA LEU A 198 1.69 -3.06 15.02
C LEU A 198 0.40 -3.69 15.58
N GLU A 199 0.40 -4.09 16.85
CA GLU A 199 -0.79 -4.56 17.57
C GLU A 199 -1.88 -3.49 17.59
N TYR A 200 -1.53 -2.23 17.85
CA TYR A 200 -2.46 -1.10 17.74
C TYR A 200 -3.08 -1.00 16.34
N ILE A 201 -2.28 -1.08 15.28
CA ILE A 201 -2.77 -1.02 13.89
C ILE A 201 -3.72 -2.18 13.57
N GLU A 202 -3.35 -3.41 13.93
CA GLU A 202 -4.16 -4.60 13.71
C GLU A 202 -5.47 -4.53 14.52
N TYR A 203 -5.39 -4.13 15.77
CA TYR A 203 -6.55 -4.03 16.66
C TYR A 203 -7.52 -2.93 16.22
N ARG A 204 -7.00 -1.73 15.91
CA ARG A 204 -7.77 -0.65 15.30
C ARG A 204 -8.52 -1.10 14.05
N LYS A 205 -7.82 -1.81 13.16
CA LYS A 205 -8.40 -2.33 11.93
C LYS A 205 -9.55 -3.29 12.19
N LEU A 206 -9.42 -4.16 13.20
CA LEU A 206 -10.46 -5.09 13.61
C LEU A 206 -11.67 -4.34 14.17
N VAL A 207 -11.48 -3.47 15.15
CA VAL A 207 -12.57 -2.71 15.78
C VAL A 207 -13.32 -1.85 14.76
N LEU A 208 -12.62 -1.18 13.84
CA LEU A 208 -13.26 -0.41 12.77
C LEU A 208 -13.98 -1.27 11.75
N ALA A 209 -13.52 -2.50 11.48
CA ALA A 209 -14.26 -3.41 10.61
C ALA A 209 -15.54 -3.93 11.28
N GLU A 210 -15.55 -4.02 12.61
CA GLU A 210 -16.73 -4.44 13.38
C GLU A 210 -17.76 -3.31 13.54
N THR A 211 -17.32 -2.05 13.64
CA THR A 211 -18.18 -0.89 13.90
C THR A 211 -18.53 -0.10 12.63
N HIS A 212 -17.70 -0.14 11.60
CA HIS A 212 -17.87 0.59 10.35
C HIS A 212 -17.89 -0.36 9.14
N PHE A 213 -19.10 -0.73 8.69
CA PHE A 213 -19.26 -1.67 7.58
C PHE A 213 -18.50 -1.29 6.29
N PRO A 214 -18.48 -0.03 5.82
CA PRO A 214 -17.67 0.35 4.65
C PRO A 214 -16.20 -0.04 4.78
N THR A 215 -15.61 0.07 5.99
CA THR A 215 -14.23 -0.35 6.27
C THR A 215 -14.03 -1.85 6.05
N ARG A 216 -15.04 -2.66 6.33
CA ARG A 216 -15.02 -4.13 6.16
C ARG A 216 -15.16 -4.57 4.70
N TYR A 217 -15.89 -3.80 3.88
CA TYR A 217 -16.19 -4.13 2.48
C TYR A 217 -14.94 -4.39 1.61
N LEU A 218 -13.78 -3.81 1.94
CA LEU A 218 -12.51 -4.02 1.21
C LEU A 218 -11.89 -5.43 1.34
N LYS A 219 -12.44 -6.31 2.20
CA LYS A 219 -11.81 -7.61 2.50
C LYS A 219 -12.42 -8.83 1.81
N ASP A 220 -13.43 -8.66 0.94
CA ASP A 220 -14.25 -9.76 0.43
C ASP A 220 -14.78 -10.69 1.54
N ASP A 221 -14.89 -10.17 2.78
CA ASP A 221 -15.30 -10.91 3.96
C ASP A 221 -16.75 -10.58 4.32
N TYR A 222 -17.66 -11.14 3.52
CA TYR A 222 -19.11 -10.96 3.58
C TYR A 222 -19.79 -11.81 4.67
N ARG A 223 -19.05 -12.32 5.65
CA ARG A 223 -19.54 -13.30 6.63
C ARG A 223 -20.57 -12.78 7.64
N ASP A 224 -20.91 -11.49 7.60
CA ASP A 224 -21.83 -10.87 8.54
C ASP A 224 -23.00 -10.21 7.81
N PRO A 225 -24.06 -11.00 7.50
CA PRO A 225 -25.23 -10.51 6.79
C PRO A 225 -26.00 -9.45 7.59
N GLU A 226 -25.97 -9.49 8.92
CA GLU A 226 -26.67 -8.50 9.76
C GLU A 226 -26.07 -7.10 9.59
N LYS A 227 -24.74 -6.98 9.64
CA LYS A 227 -24.05 -5.70 9.41
C LYS A 227 -24.23 -5.19 7.99
N PHE A 228 -24.23 -6.09 6.99
CA PHE A 228 -24.52 -5.72 5.61
C PHE A 228 -25.93 -5.14 5.46
N ILE A 229 -26.95 -5.77 6.07
CA ILE A 229 -28.33 -5.26 6.04
C ILE A 229 -28.43 -3.92 6.77
N GLY A 230 -27.75 -3.78 7.91
CA GLY A 230 -27.65 -2.52 8.64
C GLY A 230 -27.09 -1.38 7.79
N PHE A 231 -25.99 -1.64 7.08
CA PHE A 231 -25.42 -0.71 6.11
C PHE A 231 -26.38 -0.41 4.95
N MET A 232 -26.98 -1.43 4.35
CA MET A 232 -27.94 -1.26 3.26
C MET A 232 -29.15 -0.43 3.69
N ASN A 233 -29.64 -0.58 4.92
CA ASN A 233 -30.70 0.27 5.46
C ASN A 233 -30.26 1.73 5.56
N TRP A 234 -29.03 1.98 6.04
CA TRP A 234 -28.47 3.33 6.09
C TRP A 234 -28.29 3.95 4.70
N VAL A 235 -27.82 3.18 3.71
CA VAL A 235 -27.71 3.65 2.32
C VAL A 235 -29.09 3.86 1.69
N ASN A 236 -30.03 2.94 1.90
CA ASN A 236 -31.36 2.96 1.30
C ASN A 236 -32.28 4.04 1.88
N GLU A 237 -32.05 4.54 3.11
CA GLU A 237 -32.70 5.76 3.61
C GLU A 237 -32.44 6.98 2.68
N ARG A 238 -31.47 6.89 1.77
CA ARG A 238 -31.09 7.94 0.80
C ARG A 238 -31.41 7.60 -0.67
N VAL A 239 -32.05 6.46 -0.96
CA VAL A 239 -32.30 5.99 -2.33
C VAL A 239 -33.78 5.63 -2.48
N VAL A 240 -34.51 6.38 -3.32
CA VAL A 240 -35.87 6.05 -3.75
C VAL A 240 -35.76 5.20 -5.01
N ASP A 241 -36.29 3.99 -4.97
CA ASP A 241 -35.97 2.93 -5.93
C ASP A 241 -37.20 2.62 -6.81
N ASP A 242 -37.39 3.35 -7.91
CA ASP A 242 -38.51 3.22 -8.86
C ASP A 242 -38.14 2.51 -10.19
N ASP A 243 -36.89 2.05 -10.33
CA ASP A 243 -36.44 1.37 -11.56
C ASP A 243 -36.84 -0.12 -11.59
N LYS A 244 -37.33 -0.60 -12.74
CA LYS A 244 -37.52 -2.04 -13.01
C LYS A 244 -36.17 -2.73 -13.12
N LEU A 245 -35.91 -3.67 -12.22
CA LEU A 245 -34.69 -4.47 -12.22
C LEU A 245 -34.82 -5.66 -13.19
N PRO A 246 -33.71 -6.18 -13.75
CA PRO A 246 -33.69 -7.49 -14.41
C PRO A 246 -34.17 -8.60 -13.45
N LEU A 247 -34.79 -9.66 -13.98
CA LEU A 247 -35.46 -10.71 -13.19
C LEU A 247 -34.54 -11.36 -12.12
N ASP A 248 -33.27 -11.57 -12.45
CA ASP A 248 -32.25 -12.10 -11.54
C ASP A 248 -31.94 -11.13 -10.39
N MET A 249 -31.92 -9.83 -10.67
CA MET A 249 -31.75 -8.77 -9.67
C MET A 249 -33.03 -8.52 -8.86
N GLU A 250 -34.22 -8.67 -9.46
CA GLU A 250 -35.50 -8.66 -8.73
C GLU A 250 -35.54 -9.82 -7.74
N LEU A 251 -35.14 -11.03 -8.16
CA LEU A 251 -35.06 -12.17 -7.26
C LEU A 251 -34.09 -11.90 -6.10
N ILE A 252 -32.92 -11.30 -6.36
CA ILE A 252 -31.97 -10.92 -5.31
C ILE A 252 -32.58 -9.85 -4.39
N LYS A 253 -33.26 -8.83 -4.93
CA LYS A 253 -33.95 -7.78 -4.14
C LYS A 253 -35.03 -8.37 -3.25
N ASP A 254 -35.82 -9.32 -3.76
CA ASP A 254 -36.85 -10.01 -3.00
C ASP A 254 -36.24 -10.85 -1.87
N GLN A 255 -35.18 -11.62 -2.15
CA GLN A 255 -34.44 -12.36 -1.12
C GLN A 255 -33.86 -11.42 -0.07
N LEU A 256 -33.26 -10.29 -0.46
CA LEU A 256 -32.76 -9.27 0.47
C LEU A 256 -33.89 -8.65 1.30
N GLY A 257 -35.07 -8.42 0.71
CA GLY A 257 -36.27 -7.94 1.40
C GLY A 257 -36.77 -8.92 2.47
N LEU A 258 -36.77 -10.23 2.15
CA LEU A 258 -37.10 -11.28 3.11
C LEU A 258 -36.12 -11.31 4.28
N ILE A 259 -34.81 -11.21 4.00
CA ILE A 259 -33.77 -11.19 5.04
C ILE A 259 -33.88 -9.91 5.90
N LYS A 260 -34.13 -8.75 5.28
CA LYS A 260 -34.36 -7.48 5.98
C LYS A 260 -35.54 -7.55 6.95
N ASN A 261 -36.61 -8.25 6.58
CA ASN A 261 -37.79 -8.43 7.44
C ASN A 261 -37.57 -9.44 8.57
N THR A 262 -36.60 -10.35 8.44
CA THR A 262 -36.26 -11.34 9.47
C THR A 262 -35.20 -10.85 10.45
N VAL A 263 -34.29 -9.99 10.01
CA VAL A 263 -33.19 -9.48 10.82
C VAL A 263 -33.64 -8.22 11.58
N LYS A 264 -33.86 -8.35 12.90
CA LYS A 264 -34.12 -7.22 13.83
C LYS A 264 -32.85 -6.44 14.16
N TYR A 265 -31.98 -6.22 13.18
CA TYR A 265 -30.73 -5.49 13.38
C TYR A 265 -30.97 -4.00 13.16
N THR A 266 -30.89 -3.24 14.24
CA THR A 266 -30.72 -1.79 14.21
C THR A 266 -29.26 -1.55 14.58
N PRO A 267 -28.33 -1.36 13.62
CA PRO A 267 -26.98 -0.98 14.01
C PRO A 267 -27.10 0.31 14.84
N GLU A 268 -26.37 0.38 15.95
CA GLU A 268 -26.09 1.68 16.55
C GLU A 268 -25.47 2.55 15.46
N LYS A 269 -26.16 3.66 15.15
CA LYS A 269 -25.86 4.55 14.04
C LYS A 269 -24.54 5.27 14.30
N PHE A 270 -23.40 4.62 14.06
CA PHE A 270 -22.11 5.30 14.12
C PHE A 270 -21.82 5.98 12.79
N ASN A 271 -22.35 7.19 12.64
CA ASN A 271 -22.07 8.02 11.47
C ASN A 271 -20.73 8.74 11.69
N PHE A 272 -19.66 8.19 11.10
CA PHE A 272 -18.36 8.85 11.13
C PHE A 272 -18.40 10.11 10.28
N SER A 273 -17.83 11.20 10.81
CA SER A 273 -17.66 12.43 10.03
C SER A 273 -16.55 12.28 9.01
N CYS A 274 -16.71 12.89 7.82
CA CYS A 274 -15.68 12.91 6.81
C CYS A 274 -14.37 13.49 7.37
N THR A 275 -13.27 12.80 7.16
CA THR A 275 -11.93 13.26 7.51
C THR A 275 -10.91 12.81 6.48
N LEU A 276 -9.71 13.38 6.54
CA LEU A 276 -8.52 13.01 5.76
C LEU A 276 -7.67 11.95 6.47
N THR A 277 -7.90 11.74 7.77
CA THR A 277 -7.26 10.70 8.60
C THR A 277 -8.32 9.74 9.18
N PRO A 278 -9.02 8.98 8.32
CA PRO A 278 -10.22 8.22 8.70
C PRO A 278 -9.95 7.24 9.82
N TYR A 279 -8.97 6.37 9.72
CA TYR A 279 -8.80 5.31 10.71
C TYR A 279 -8.33 5.88 12.05
N ARG A 280 -7.54 6.96 12.06
CA ARG A 280 -7.18 7.64 13.32
C ARG A 280 -8.39 8.35 13.94
N ASP A 281 -9.12 9.15 13.18
CA ASP A 281 -10.20 9.95 13.76
C ASP A 281 -11.45 9.13 14.06
N TYR A 282 -11.69 8.06 13.30
CA TYR A 282 -12.76 7.11 13.60
C TYR A 282 -12.49 6.41 14.94
N VAL A 283 -11.24 6.02 15.23
CA VAL A 283 -10.90 5.51 16.56
C VAL A 283 -11.14 6.57 17.63
N LYS A 284 -10.73 7.82 17.42
CA LYS A 284 -10.99 8.89 18.41
C LYS A 284 -12.49 9.13 18.64
N GLN A 285 -13.29 9.13 17.57
CA GLN A 285 -14.74 9.26 17.64
C GLN A 285 -15.34 8.08 18.39
N LEU A 286 -14.87 6.86 18.10
CA LEU A 286 -15.27 5.66 18.84
C LEU A 286 -14.94 5.83 20.31
N LEU A 287 -13.68 6.13 20.68
CA LEU A 287 -13.22 6.32 22.08
C LEU A 287 -14.05 7.33 22.89
N ASN A 288 -14.71 8.29 22.24
CA ASN A 288 -15.56 9.29 22.88
C ASN A 288 -17.06 8.92 22.93
N SER A 289 -17.46 7.77 22.38
CA SER A 289 -18.85 7.36 22.23
C SER A 289 -19.38 6.46 23.36
N GLU A 290 -20.70 6.40 23.51
CA GLU A 290 -21.35 5.52 24.50
C GLU A 290 -21.29 4.03 24.12
N CYS A 291 -21.12 3.70 22.84
CA CYS A 291 -20.97 2.33 22.33
C CYS A 291 -19.80 1.59 23.00
N ASN A 292 -18.74 2.33 23.37
CA ASN A 292 -17.58 1.81 24.09
C ASN A 292 -17.91 1.14 25.42
N LYS A 293 -18.96 1.60 26.12
CA LYS A 293 -19.31 1.08 27.44
C LYS A 293 -19.92 -0.32 27.35
N ARG A 294 -20.38 -0.74 26.16
CA ARG A 294 -21.07 -2.02 25.93
C ARG A 294 -20.13 -3.13 25.50
N ASP A 295 -19.20 -2.84 24.57
CA ASP A 295 -18.44 -3.87 23.87
C ASP A 295 -17.06 -4.21 24.48
N ASN A 296 -16.67 -3.52 25.56
CA ASN A 296 -15.45 -3.79 26.34
C ASN A 296 -14.17 -3.92 25.49
N TYR A 297 -14.00 -3.04 24.50
CA TYR A 297 -12.79 -2.99 23.68
C TYR A 297 -11.54 -2.73 24.55
N PHE A 298 -10.37 -3.20 24.12
CA PHE A 298 -9.07 -2.92 24.77
C PHE A 298 -8.68 -1.45 24.56
N MET A 299 -9.32 -0.57 25.34
CA MET A 299 -9.20 0.87 25.23
C MET A 299 -7.76 1.35 25.43
N ASP A 300 -7.01 0.70 26.32
CA ASP A 300 -5.61 1.05 26.60
C ASP A 300 -4.75 1.00 25.33
N ILE A 301 -5.00 0.00 24.46
CA ILE A 301 -4.31 -0.13 23.18
C ILE A 301 -4.76 1.00 22.24
N LEU A 302 -6.07 1.19 22.05
CA LEU A 302 -6.61 2.18 21.10
C LEU A 302 -6.34 3.64 21.49
N ALA A 303 -6.20 3.92 22.80
CA ALA A 303 -5.88 5.24 23.33
C ALA A 303 -4.37 5.55 23.27
N THR A 304 -3.52 4.59 22.93
CA THR A 304 -2.07 4.79 22.89
C THR A 304 -1.69 5.73 21.75
N ASP A 305 -1.01 6.83 22.08
CA ASP A 305 -0.45 7.78 21.12
C ASP A 305 1.05 7.53 20.91
N PHE A 306 1.38 6.94 19.76
CA PHE A 306 2.75 6.64 19.39
C PHE A 306 3.48 7.85 18.79
N SER A 307 2.79 8.93 18.41
CA SER A 307 3.43 10.12 17.85
C SER A 307 4.42 10.79 18.83
N SER A 308 4.14 10.66 20.13
CA SER A 308 4.97 11.17 21.23
C SER A 308 6.19 10.29 21.58
N THR A 309 6.22 9.03 21.12
CA THR A 309 7.31 8.09 21.44
C THR A 309 8.60 8.42 20.70
N SER A 310 9.75 7.95 21.19
CA SER A 310 11.08 8.32 20.69
C SER A 310 11.77 7.17 19.97
N LEU A 311 12.47 7.51 18.87
CA LEU A 311 13.38 6.60 18.16
C LEU A 311 14.86 6.79 18.53
N GLU A 312 15.16 7.63 19.53
CA GLU A 312 16.53 7.94 19.99
C GLU A 312 17.35 6.67 20.27
N TYR A 313 16.71 5.64 20.86
CA TYR A 313 17.40 4.41 21.22
C TYR A 313 18.00 3.67 20.02
N LEU A 314 17.45 3.85 18.81
CA LEU A 314 17.98 3.24 17.58
C LEU A 314 19.33 3.84 17.17
N ASP A 315 19.58 5.11 17.48
CA ASP A 315 20.87 5.75 17.21
C ASP A 315 21.96 5.31 18.20
N GLN A 316 21.55 4.72 19.34
CA GLN A 316 22.40 4.43 20.50
C GLN A 316 22.27 2.98 20.99
N ILE A 317 21.91 2.04 20.11
CA ILE A 317 21.65 0.64 20.48
C ILE A 317 22.80 0.04 21.31
N GLY A 318 24.05 0.31 20.90
CA GLY A 318 25.23 -0.18 21.62
C GLY A 318 25.29 0.30 23.06
N LEU A 319 25.08 1.60 23.29
CA LEU A 319 25.11 2.20 24.62
C LEU A 319 24.03 1.61 25.55
N TYR A 320 22.80 1.45 25.06
CA TYR A 320 21.73 0.82 25.85
C TYR A 320 22.01 -0.66 26.12
N LYS A 321 22.53 -1.40 25.13
CA LYS A 321 22.86 -2.81 25.30
C LYS A 321 24.03 -3.01 26.26
N ASP A 322 25.06 -2.17 26.22
CA ASP A 322 26.17 -2.21 27.18
C ASP A 322 25.68 -1.95 28.61
N ALA A 323 24.76 -0.99 28.79
CA ALA A 323 24.20 -0.68 30.11
C ALA A 323 23.25 -1.78 30.64
N LEU A 324 22.50 -2.44 29.77
CA LEU A 324 21.57 -3.52 30.12
C LEU A 324 22.25 -4.88 30.26
N LEU A 325 23.36 -5.12 29.54
CA LEU A 325 24.10 -6.37 29.49
C LEU A 325 25.60 -6.14 29.78
N PRO A 326 25.97 -5.63 30.98
CA PRO A 326 27.34 -5.19 31.28
C PRO A 326 28.40 -6.30 31.18
N ASN A 327 28.00 -7.56 31.33
CA ASN A 327 28.88 -8.73 31.27
C ASN A 327 28.89 -9.43 29.90
N ALA A 328 28.10 -8.96 28.93
CA ALA A 328 28.00 -9.59 27.62
C ALA A 328 28.93 -8.92 26.60
N THR A 329 29.66 -9.71 25.82
CA THR A 329 30.38 -9.18 24.65
C THR A 329 29.36 -8.87 23.54
N LEU A 330 29.19 -7.59 23.22
CA LEU A 330 28.33 -7.18 22.11
C LEU A 330 28.94 -7.57 20.76
N ARG A 331 28.10 -8.10 19.88
CA ARG A 331 28.47 -8.44 18.49
C ARG A 331 27.70 -7.56 17.53
N GLU A 332 28.36 -6.99 16.55
CA GLU A 332 27.65 -6.29 15.48
C GLU A 332 27.27 -7.24 14.36
N LYS A 333 26.05 -7.09 13.84
CA LYS A 333 25.60 -7.74 12.61
C LYS A 333 25.23 -6.69 11.58
N HIS A 334 25.81 -6.83 10.38
CA HIS A 334 25.39 -6.08 9.21
C HIS A 334 24.01 -6.55 8.79
N GLY A 335 23.02 -5.65 8.80
CA GLY A 335 21.63 -5.95 8.46
C GLY A 335 20.77 -6.49 9.60
N GLY A 336 19.59 -6.98 9.24
CA GLY A 336 18.61 -7.53 10.17
C GLY A 336 18.92 -8.96 10.64
N LYS A 337 18.09 -9.45 11.56
CA LYS A 337 18.17 -10.82 12.08
C LYS A 337 17.87 -11.86 10.98
N ASN A 338 16.93 -11.58 10.09
CA ASN A 338 16.59 -12.40 8.93
C ASN A 338 17.00 -11.68 7.63
N ASP A 339 18.23 -11.93 7.16
CA ASP A 339 18.81 -11.25 6.00
C ASP A 339 18.68 -12.07 4.69
N ASN A 340 17.47 -12.61 4.47
CA ASN A 340 17.19 -13.41 3.28
C ASN A 340 16.95 -12.50 2.08
N PHE A 341 17.99 -12.28 1.26
CA PHE A 341 17.85 -11.55 0.02
C PHE A 341 17.17 -12.43 -1.04
N LYS A 342 15.87 -12.22 -1.30
CA LYS A 342 15.11 -12.94 -2.32
C LYS A 342 14.95 -12.09 -3.57
N ILE A 343 15.74 -12.38 -4.60
CA ILE A 343 15.48 -11.87 -5.95
C ILE A 343 14.61 -12.91 -6.65
N MET A 344 13.29 -12.68 -6.67
CA MET A 344 12.37 -13.52 -7.43
C MET A 344 12.23 -12.96 -8.84
N ASN A 345 12.62 -13.76 -9.83
CA ASN A 345 12.59 -13.31 -11.21
C ASN A 345 11.20 -13.38 -11.82
N LEU A 346 10.97 -12.44 -12.73
CA LEU A 346 9.81 -12.31 -13.59
C LEU A 346 9.64 -13.52 -14.50
N TYR A 347 8.64 -14.35 -14.20
CA TYR A 347 8.02 -15.11 -15.26
C TYR A 347 7.23 -14.13 -16.12
N ASN A 348 7.61 -14.00 -17.40
CA ASN A 348 6.71 -13.47 -18.41
C ASN A 348 5.57 -14.50 -18.55
N HIS A 349 4.59 -14.40 -17.66
CA HIS A 349 3.40 -15.25 -17.66
C HIS A 349 2.66 -15.06 -18.98
N GLU A 350 2.73 -13.91 -19.66
CA GLU A 350 2.25 -13.77 -21.02
C GLU A 350 2.83 -14.82 -21.98
N CYS A 351 4.15 -15.01 -22.07
CA CYS A 351 4.73 -16.01 -22.99
C CYS A 351 4.32 -17.43 -22.63
N ALA A 352 4.25 -17.78 -21.34
CA ALA A 352 3.81 -19.11 -20.92
C ALA A 352 2.30 -19.31 -21.10
N ARG A 353 1.49 -18.30 -20.79
CA ARG A 353 0.02 -18.28 -20.90
C ARG A 353 -0.45 -18.17 -22.33
N PHE A 354 0.17 -17.35 -23.18
CA PHE A 354 -0.09 -17.34 -24.63
C PHE A 354 0.36 -18.63 -25.30
N ARG A 355 1.46 -19.26 -24.84
CA ARG A 355 1.86 -20.60 -25.32
C ARG A 355 0.92 -21.69 -24.82
N LYS A 356 0.46 -21.62 -23.57
CA LYS A 356 -0.53 -22.53 -22.96
C LYS A 356 -1.89 -22.39 -23.65
N LEU A 357 -2.39 -21.17 -23.82
CA LEU A 357 -3.59 -20.85 -24.60
C LEU A 357 -3.45 -21.24 -26.07
N ARG A 358 -2.26 -21.11 -26.69
CA ARG A 358 -2.00 -21.64 -28.05
C ARG A 358 -1.98 -23.16 -28.09
N SER A 359 -1.43 -23.83 -27.08
CA SER A 359 -1.43 -25.30 -27.00
C SER A 359 -2.79 -25.89 -26.64
N GLU A 360 -3.61 -25.13 -25.91
CA GLU A 360 -4.99 -25.48 -25.52
C GLU A 360 -5.99 -25.12 -26.63
N ARG A 361 -5.71 -24.10 -27.44
CA ARG A 361 -6.31 -23.91 -28.77
C ARG A 361 -5.78 -24.98 -29.73
N ARG A 362 -6.14 -26.24 -29.47
CA ARG A 362 -6.09 -27.27 -30.53
C ARG A 362 -6.96 -26.75 -31.66
N GLU A 363 -6.36 -26.50 -32.83
CA GLU A 363 -7.12 -26.37 -34.06
C GLU A 363 -7.97 -27.63 -34.20
N VAL A 364 -9.29 -27.48 -34.05
CA VAL A 364 -10.22 -28.53 -34.44
C VAL A 364 -10.11 -28.63 -35.94
N LYS A 365 -9.26 -29.55 -36.42
CA LYS A 365 -9.25 -29.95 -37.83
C LYS A 365 -10.61 -30.58 -38.12
N VAL A 366 -11.51 -29.80 -38.69
CA VAL A 366 -12.70 -30.34 -39.35
C VAL A 366 -12.19 -31.01 -40.64
N THR A 367 -11.93 -32.32 -40.56
CA THR A 367 -11.64 -33.13 -41.74
C THR A 367 -12.94 -33.45 -42.45
N PHE A 368 -13.16 -32.86 -43.62
CA PHE A 368 -14.08 -33.44 -44.59
C PHE A 368 -13.44 -34.71 -45.15
N ALA A 369 -14.16 -35.82 -45.07
CA ALA A 369 -13.69 -37.10 -45.58
C ALA A 369 -13.50 -37.01 -47.11
N ARG A 370 -12.24 -37.03 -47.57
CA ARG A 370 -11.89 -37.65 -48.86
C ARG A 370 -10.42 -38.04 -48.94
N ASN A 371 -10.25 -39.14 -49.65
CA ASN A 371 -9.14 -40.09 -49.66
C ASN A 371 -7.73 -39.53 -49.90
N ASP A 372 -6.79 -40.24 -49.27
CA ASP A 372 -5.44 -40.60 -49.73
C ASP A 372 -4.52 -39.51 -50.28
N LYS A 373 -3.53 -39.14 -49.45
CA LYS A 373 -2.12 -39.55 -49.66
C LYS A 373 -1.23 -39.05 -48.52
N ASN A 374 -0.41 -39.97 -48.03
CA ASN A 374 0.59 -39.80 -46.98
C ASN A 374 1.40 -38.49 -47.07
N LYS A 375 1.36 -37.70 -45.99
CA LYS A 375 2.50 -36.87 -45.55
C LYS A 375 2.66 -37.03 -44.04
N LYS A 376 3.74 -37.67 -43.61
CA LYS A 376 4.21 -37.62 -42.22
C LYS A 376 4.52 -36.17 -41.89
N ILE A 377 3.77 -35.57 -40.98
CA ILE A 377 4.10 -34.29 -40.36
C ILE A 377 4.92 -34.62 -39.13
N THR A 378 6.21 -34.31 -39.16
CA THR A 378 7.09 -34.32 -38.00
C THR A 378 6.64 -33.23 -37.03
N SER A 379 6.27 -33.63 -35.81
CA SER A 379 6.15 -32.69 -34.69
C SER A 379 7.53 -32.16 -34.37
N HIS A 380 7.78 -30.88 -34.63
CA HIS A 380 8.93 -30.20 -34.05
C HIS A 380 8.63 -29.99 -32.57
N ASP A 381 9.17 -30.86 -31.72
CA ASP A 381 9.35 -30.55 -30.31
C ASP A 381 10.23 -29.30 -30.24
N GLY A 382 9.64 -28.21 -29.75
CA GLY A 382 10.39 -26.98 -29.49
C GLY A 382 11.54 -27.27 -28.53
N PRO A 383 12.68 -26.55 -28.66
CA PRO A 383 13.84 -26.79 -27.82
C PRO A 383 13.46 -26.71 -26.33
N PRO A 384 14.06 -27.55 -25.47
CA PRO A 384 13.78 -27.54 -24.05
C PRO A 384 14.05 -26.16 -23.47
N ILE A 385 13.11 -25.68 -22.65
CA ILE A 385 13.18 -24.38 -21.97
C ILE A 385 14.46 -24.37 -21.13
N LYS A 386 15.45 -23.58 -21.55
CA LYS A 386 16.56 -23.20 -20.67
C LYS A 386 15.95 -22.43 -19.49
N LYS A 387 15.81 -23.09 -18.34
CA LYS A 387 15.69 -22.41 -17.05
C LYS A 387 16.90 -21.48 -16.95
N PHE A 388 16.70 -20.19 -17.16
CA PHE A 388 17.76 -19.22 -16.95
C PHE A 388 18.04 -19.20 -15.45
N LYS A 389 19.13 -19.85 -15.04
CA LYS A 389 19.60 -19.82 -13.65
C LYS A 389 20.15 -18.41 -13.45
N GLN A 390 19.38 -17.57 -12.78
CA GLN A 390 19.82 -16.23 -12.41
C GLN A 390 20.97 -16.39 -11.41
N ASP A 391 21.99 -15.56 -11.58
CA ASP A 391 23.14 -15.53 -10.67
C ASP A 391 22.78 -14.62 -9.49
N THR A 392 21.82 -15.07 -8.66
CA THR A 392 21.31 -14.34 -7.48
C THR A 392 22.46 -13.94 -6.57
N GLU A 393 23.46 -14.83 -6.43
CA GLU A 393 24.71 -14.61 -5.73
C GLU A 393 25.45 -13.37 -6.25
N LYS A 394 25.61 -13.22 -7.58
CA LYS A 394 26.24 -12.01 -8.15
C LYS A 394 25.46 -10.73 -7.89
N ILE A 395 24.14 -10.75 -7.80
CA ILE A 395 23.38 -9.52 -7.51
C ILE A 395 23.54 -9.14 -6.03
N VAL A 396 23.55 -10.13 -5.14
CA VAL A 396 23.87 -9.93 -3.71
C VAL A 396 25.28 -9.36 -3.57
N GLU A 397 26.28 -9.98 -4.20
CA GLU A 397 27.67 -9.48 -4.20
C GLU A 397 27.76 -8.05 -4.74
N ASN A 398 27.04 -7.74 -5.84
CA ASN A 398 27.02 -6.38 -6.39
C ASN A 398 26.36 -5.38 -5.45
N PHE A 399 25.27 -5.75 -4.79
CA PHE A 399 24.59 -4.90 -3.80
C PHE A 399 25.52 -4.66 -2.60
N GLU A 400 26.13 -5.70 -2.06
CA GLU A 400 27.10 -5.62 -0.97
C GLU A 400 28.27 -4.71 -1.36
N GLN A 401 28.92 -4.95 -2.50
CA GLN A 401 30.04 -4.13 -2.97
C GLN A 401 29.65 -2.65 -3.16
N LEU A 402 28.49 -2.39 -3.76
CA LEU A 402 28.03 -1.02 -4.04
C LEU A 402 27.76 -0.24 -2.75
N HIS A 403 27.27 -0.92 -1.71
CA HIS A 403 26.89 -0.25 -0.48
C HIS A 403 27.94 -0.32 0.64
N GLN A 404 28.91 -1.25 0.60
CA GLN A 404 29.94 -1.41 1.64
C GLN A 404 30.69 -0.09 1.95
N THR A 405 31.02 0.69 0.91
CA THR A 405 31.70 1.99 1.08
C THR A 405 30.79 3.03 1.74
N ARG A 406 29.48 3.01 1.42
CA ARG A 406 28.48 3.89 2.06
C ARG A 406 28.32 3.54 3.53
N TYR A 407 28.31 2.24 3.87
CA TYR A 407 28.17 1.77 5.25
C TYR A 407 29.34 2.17 6.12
N LYS A 408 30.57 1.89 5.68
CA LYS A 408 31.79 2.33 6.41
C LYS A 408 31.79 3.83 6.69
N ARG A 409 31.38 4.63 5.70
CA ARG A 409 31.27 6.10 5.84
C ARG A 409 30.20 6.52 6.85
N ASN A 410 29.02 5.90 6.80
CA ASN A 410 27.92 6.22 7.71
C ASN A 410 28.24 5.81 9.14
N LYS A 411 28.82 4.62 9.35
CA LYS A 411 29.30 4.15 10.65
C LYS A 411 30.28 5.14 11.30
N THR A 412 31.25 5.64 10.52
CA THR A 412 32.22 6.66 10.99
C THR A 412 31.57 7.99 11.39
N LYS A 413 30.39 8.31 10.83
CA LYS A 413 29.64 9.52 11.21
C LYS A 413 28.79 9.30 12.47
N LEU A 414 28.24 8.10 12.62
CA LEU A 414 27.48 7.70 13.80
C LEU A 414 28.38 7.67 15.04
N SER A 415 29.58 7.08 14.94
CA SER A 415 30.54 6.99 16.04
C SER A 415 31.09 8.35 16.52
N LYS A 416 30.82 9.44 15.81
CA LYS A 416 31.22 10.81 16.19
C LYS A 416 30.13 11.57 16.94
N ARG A 417 28.94 10.99 17.10
CA ARG A 417 27.85 11.56 17.90
C ARG A 417 27.94 10.95 19.30
N GLU A 418 28.71 11.59 20.17
CA GLU A 418 28.76 11.24 21.60
C GLU A 418 27.52 11.79 22.30
N VAL A 419 26.90 10.98 23.15
CA VAL A 419 25.89 11.41 24.13
C VAL A 419 26.20 10.66 25.42
N GLU A 420 26.24 11.38 26.54
CA GLU A 420 26.42 10.81 27.86
C GLU A 420 25.12 10.13 28.31
N LEU A 421 25.18 8.83 28.60
CA LEU A 421 24.14 8.18 29.41
C LEU A 421 24.38 8.54 30.87
N ALA A 422 23.32 8.93 31.58
CA ALA A 422 23.41 9.21 33.02
C ALA A 422 23.94 7.94 33.76
N PRO A 423 25.04 8.02 34.54
CA PRO A 423 25.76 6.84 35.06
C PRO A 423 25.03 5.95 36.08
N ASN A 424 23.82 6.28 36.51
CA ASN A 424 23.29 5.76 37.78
C ASN A 424 22.32 4.56 37.67
N ASN A 425 22.03 4.06 36.47
CA ASN A 425 21.01 3.01 36.28
C ASN A 425 21.59 1.78 35.57
N LEU A 426 22.70 1.23 36.06
CA LEU A 426 23.16 -0.09 35.63
C LEU A 426 22.12 -1.13 36.10
N ALA A 427 21.68 -2.00 35.21
CA ALA A 427 20.79 -3.09 35.57
C ALA A 427 21.57 -4.11 36.42
N GLU A 428 21.46 -4.03 37.75
CA GLU A 428 22.10 -4.99 38.68
C GLU A 428 21.60 -6.44 38.47
N ASN A 429 20.50 -6.64 37.74
CA ASN A 429 19.90 -7.94 37.43
C ASN A 429 19.70 -8.16 35.91
N SER A 430 20.80 -8.32 35.16
CA SER A 430 20.77 -8.53 33.70
C SER A 430 20.38 -9.95 33.26
N GLU A 431 20.37 -10.94 34.17
CA GLU A 431 20.23 -12.37 33.83
C GLU A 431 18.85 -12.78 33.31
N ASN A 432 17.81 -11.95 33.48
CA ASN A 432 16.43 -12.25 33.06
C ASN A 432 15.94 -11.45 31.84
N LEU A 433 16.81 -10.64 31.22
CA LEU A 433 16.43 -9.81 30.07
C LEU A 433 16.31 -10.64 28.79
N ASN A 434 15.15 -10.60 28.13
CA ASN A 434 14.94 -11.21 26.82
C ASN A 434 15.50 -10.34 25.68
N ILE A 435 16.80 -10.04 25.73
CA ILE A 435 17.52 -9.20 24.77
C ILE A 435 18.77 -9.94 24.32
N ASP A 436 18.99 -10.05 23.01
CA ASP A 436 20.25 -10.61 22.51
C ASP A 436 21.43 -9.64 22.63
N ASN A 437 22.65 -10.16 22.64
CA ASN A 437 23.88 -9.37 22.64
C ASN A 437 24.30 -8.90 21.23
N VAL A 438 23.39 -8.91 20.25
CA VAL A 438 23.70 -8.59 18.85
C VAL A 438 23.14 -7.22 18.46
N ILE A 439 24.00 -6.32 17.99
CA ILE A 439 23.58 -5.03 17.44
C ILE A 439 23.27 -5.22 15.96
N TYR A 440 21.98 -5.18 15.61
CA TYR A 440 21.52 -5.21 14.22
C TYR A 440 21.58 -3.82 13.60
N ASN A 441 22.04 -3.74 12.34
CA ASN A 441 22.08 -2.50 11.58
C ASN A 441 21.29 -2.64 10.26
N PRO A 442 19.94 -2.58 10.29
CA PRO A 442 19.10 -2.85 9.10
C PRO A 442 19.35 -1.88 7.94
N TRP A 443 19.72 -0.65 8.23
CA TRP A 443 20.08 0.36 7.23
C TRP A 443 21.38 0.03 6.48
N GLU A 444 22.18 -0.92 6.98
CA GLU A 444 23.34 -1.48 6.27
C GLU A 444 22.99 -2.66 5.38
N ARG A 445 21.93 -3.40 5.66
CA ARG A 445 21.49 -4.44 4.75
C ARG A 445 20.09 -4.86 5.13
N TYR A 446 19.20 -4.86 4.14
CA TYR A 446 17.83 -5.29 4.33
C TYR A 446 17.41 -6.12 3.12
N TRP A 447 16.45 -7.01 3.33
CA TRP A 447 15.90 -7.84 2.27
C TRP A 447 15.26 -6.96 1.21
N CYS A 448 15.46 -7.23 -0.09
CA CYS A 448 14.78 -6.52 -1.18
C CYS A 448 14.01 -7.52 -2.03
N ASN A 449 12.89 -7.08 -2.64
CA ASN A 449 12.16 -7.88 -3.60
C ASN A 449 11.70 -7.00 -4.77
N PHE A 450 12.25 -7.27 -5.96
CA PHE A 450 11.98 -6.51 -7.19
C PHE A 450 11.09 -7.26 -8.18
N GLN A 451 10.16 -8.07 -7.67
CA GLN A 451 9.25 -8.84 -8.51
C GLN A 451 8.16 -7.96 -9.12
N SER A 452 8.04 -8.00 -10.46
CA SER A 452 6.89 -7.39 -11.12
C SER A 452 5.69 -8.31 -11.03
N ILE A 453 4.60 -7.78 -10.49
CA ILE A 453 3.33 -8.50 -10.32
C ILE A 453 2.24 -7.95 -11.24
N GLY A 454 2.62 -7.16 -12.25
CA GLY A 454 1.71 -6.49 -13.19
C GLY A 454 0.79 -7.46 -13.94
N GLU A 455 1.20 -8.70 -14.14
CA GLU A 455 0.47 -9.72 -14.88
C GLU A 455 -0.16 -10.79 -13.98
N TYR A 456 0.04 -10.72 -12.67
CA TYR A 456 -0.39 -11.77 -11.76
C TYR A 456 -1.91 -11.83 -11.69
N THR A 457 -2.43 -13.05 -11.69
CA THR A 457 -3.79 -13.39 -11.28
C THR A 457 -3.97 -13.11 -9.79
N ILE A 458 -5.23 -13.11 -9.32
CA ILE A 458 -5.54 -12.90 -7.91
C ILE A 458 -4.88 -13.98 -7.03
N ASP A 459 -4.87 -15.24 -7.48
CA ASP A 459 -4.26 -16.35 -6.74
C ASP A 459 -2.73 -16.21 -6.67
N GLU A 460 -2.08 -15.89 -7.78
CA GLU A 460 -0.63 -15.64 -7.84
C GLU A 460 -0.23 -14.43 -6.98
N LEU A 461 -1.07 -13.38 -6.93
CA LEU A 461 -0.87 -12.25 -6.02
C LEU A 461 -0.95 -12.69 -4.56
N ASN A 462 -1.94 -13.51 -4.21
CA ASN A 462 -2.12 -13.99 -2.84
C ASN A 462 -0.95 -14.87 -2.40
N GLU A 463 -0.50 -15.80 -3.24
CA GLU A 463 0.68 -16.63 -2.99
C GLU A 463 1.93 -15.75 -2.81
N PHE A 464 2.15 -14.81 -3.72
CA PHE A 464 3.26 -13.87 -3.65
C PHE A 464 3.30 -13.06 -2.35
N PHE A 465 2.18 -12.43 -1.97
CA PHE A 465 2.12 -11.67 -0.72
C PHE A 465 2.27 -12.59 0.49
N ASN A 466 1.84 -13.85 0.41
CA ASN A 466 1.99 -14.81 1.50
C ASN A 466 3.44 -15.22 1.79
N ASP A 467 4.32 -15.15 0.80
CA ASP A 467 5.76 -15.40 0.95
C ASP A 467 6.54 -14.24 1.56
N LEU A 468 5.93 -13.06 1.70
CA LEU A 468 6.54 -11.89 2.33
C LEU A 468 6.44 -11.96 3.86
N PRO A 469 7.38 -11.34 4.60
CA PRO A 469 7.33 -11.25 6.05
C PRO A 469 5.96 -10.71 6.52
N ARG A 470 5.33 -11.36 7.51
CA ARG A 470 3.99 -11.00 8.01
C ARG A 470 3.91 -9.54 8.44
N ASN A 471 4.88 -9.05 9.21
CA ASN A 471 4.87 -7.66 9.67
C ASN A 471 4.90 -6.67 8.51
N PHE A 472 5.77 -6.92 7.52
CA PHE A 472 5.80 -6.14 6.28
C PHE A 472 4.44 -6.21 5.56
N ARG A 473 3.91 -7.41 5.34
CA ARG A 473 2.62 -7.62 4.66
C ARG A 473 1.48 -6.90 5.38
N THR A 474 1.43 -6.96 6.71
CA THR A 474 0.39 -6.29 7.52
C THR A 474 0.43 -4.77 7.31
N ILE A 475 1.62 -4.15 7.42
CA ILE A 475 1.81 -2.71 7.20
C ILE A 475 1.51 -2.33 5.76
N PHE A 476 1.99 -3.12 4.81
CA PHE A 476 1.79 -2.88 3.39
C PHE A 476 0.30 -2.90 3.02
N LYS A 477 -0.44 -3.92 3.47
CA LYS A 477 -1.90 -4.02 3.29
C LYS A 477 -2.63 -2.85 3.95
N GLU A 478 -2.17 -2.42 5.13
CA GLU A 478 -2.76 -1.25 5.80
C GLU A 478 -2.50 0.05 5.04
N CYS A 479 -1.29 0.25 4.52
CA CYS A 479 -0.96 1.41 3.69
C CYS A 479 -1.79 1.45 2.41
N ALA A 480 -1.95 0.32 1.72
CA ALA A 480 -2.80 0.21 0.53
C ALA A 480 -4.27 0.55 0.85
N ARG A 481 -4.75 0.07 2.00
CA ARG A 481 -6.10 0.35 2.51
C ARG A 481 -6.32 1.83 2.83
N ILE A 482 -5.32 2.53 3.38
CA ILE A 482 -5.39 3.97 3.69
C ILE A 482 -5.55 4.83 2.45
N ILE A 483 -4.85 4.49 1.36
CA ILE A 483 -4.84 5.28 0.13
C ILE A 483 -5.89 4.81 -0.90
N GLU A 484 -6.77 3.87 -0.53
CA GLU A 484 -7.76 3.23 -1.41
C GLU A 484 -7.15 2.69 -2.72
N GLN A 485 -6.03 1.98 -2.60
CA GLN A 485 -5.36 1.34 -3.74
C GLN A 485 -5.27 -0.16 -3.55
N THR A 486 -5.21 -0.89 -4.67
CA THR A 486 -4.95 -2.32 -4.61
C THR A 486 -3.53 -2.57 -4.13
N GLU A 487 -3.28 -3.72 -3.48
CA GLU A 487 -1.94 -4.14 -3.07
C GLU A 487 -0.97 -4.15 -4.27
N LYS A 488 -1.49 -4.49 -5.45
CA LYS A 488 -0.78 -4.46 -6.73
C LYS A 488 -0.34 -3.07 -7.17
N ASP A 489 -1.23 -2.08 -7.07
CA ASP A 489 -0.93 -0.69 -7.43
C ASP A 489 0.15 -0.11 -6.49
N LEU A 490 0.00 -0.32 -5.17
CA LEU A 490 1.00 0.13 -4.21
C LEU A 490 2.34 -0.59 -4.41
N TRP A 491 2.33 -1.89 -4.74
CA TRP A 491 3.56 -2.67 -4.89
C TRP A 491 4.38 -2.19 -6.08
N THR A 492 3.69 -1.83 -7.16
CA THR A 492 4.32 -1.26 -8.35
C THR A 492 5.06 0.04 -8.01
N GLU A 493 4.43 0.95 -7.24
CA GLU A 493 5.10 2.16 -6.76
C GLU A 493 6.21 1.86 -5.75
N TYR A 494 6.00 0.88 -4.86
CA TYR A 494 6.98 0.46 -3.86
C TYR A 494 8.27 -0.05 -4.51
N CYS A 495 8.17 -0.97 -5.49
CA CYS A 495 9.33 -1.49 -6.20
C CYS A 495 10.08 -0.40 -6.97
N LEU A 496 9.38 0.54 -7.60
CA LEU A 496 10.02 1.67 -8.28
C LEU A 496 10.75 2.59 -7.30
N THR A 497 10.15 2.82 -6.13
CA THR A 497 10.70 3.62 -5.04
C THR A 497 11.94 2.96 -4.45
N GLU A 498 11.86 1.68 -4.07
CA GLU A 498 12.98 0.91 -3.53
C GLU A 498 14.11 0.78 -4.54
N ALA A 499 13.81 0.48 -5.80
CA ALA A 499 14.83 0.37 -6.85
C ALA A 499 15.55 1.71 -7.09
N TYR A 500 14.82 2.84 -7.09
CA TYR A 500 15.42 4.16 -7.21
C TYR A 500 16.35 4.47 -6.03
N LEU A 501 15.86 4.30 -4.80
CA LEU A 501 16.63 4.64 -3.60
C LEU A 501 17.87 3.75 -3.42
N SER A 502 17.77 2.47 -3.75
CA SER A 502 18.87 1.52 -3.60
C SER A 502 19.96 1.72 -4.67
N TYR A 503 19.59 1.82 -5.96
CA TYR A 503 20.55 1.74 -7.06
C TYR A 503 20.77 3.07 -7.81
N VAL A 504 19.80 3.98 -7.81
CA VAL A 504 19.86 5.20 -8.63
C VAL A 504 20.32 6.39 -7.80
N PHE A 505 19.76 6.55 -6.62
CA PHE A 505 20.07 7.64 -5.74
C PHE A 505 21.52 7.51 -5.23
N ASN A 506 22.32 8.56 -5.42
CA ASN A 506 23.74 8.54 -5.04
C ASN A 506 24.16 9.63 -4.05
N GLY A 507 23.22 10.41 -3.49
CA GLY A 507 23.45 11.38 -2.41
C GLY A 507 24.44 12.53 -2.68
N LYS A 508 25.30 12.42 -3.71
CA LYS A 508 26.22 13.40 -4.27
C LYS A 508 26.37 13.09 -5.77
N SER A 509 26.37 14.15 -6.57
CA SER A 509 26.49 14.15 -8.03
C SER A 509 27.51 13.13 -8.59
N GLY A 510 27.07 12.32 -9.56
CA GLY A 510 27.89 12.01 -10.73
C GLY A 510 28.40 10.60 -10.96
N SER A 511 28.53 9.70 -9.98
CA SER A 511 29.01 8.34 -10.28
C SER A 511 27.85 7.39 -10.65
N ARG A 512 27.90 6.88 -11.89
CA ARG A 512 26.96 5.91 -12.44
C ARG A 512 27.21 4.53 -11.82
N GLY A 513 26.47 4.18 -10.77
CA GLY A 513 26.43 2.80 -10.24
C GLY A 513 25.80 1.77 -11.20
N SER A 514 25.40 2.18 -12.41
CA SER A 514 24.67 1.33 -13.36
C SER A 514 25.54 0.36 -14.17
N GLU A 515 26.87 0.45 -14.08
CA GLU A 515 27.75 -0.23 -15.05
C GLU A 515 27.98 -1.73 -14.77
N LYS A 516 27.56 -2.27 -13.62
CA LYS A 516 27.75 -3.69 -13.28
C LYS A 516 26.47 -4.52 -13.12
N ILE A 517 25.28 -3.95 -13.31
CA ILE A 517 24.04 -4.74 -13.20
C ILE A 517 23.96 -5.66 -14.42
N ILE A 518 23.98 -6.98 -14.22
CA ILE A 518 23.94 -7.95 -15.32
C ILE A 518 22.50 -8.20 -15.76
N ASP A 519 21.54 -8.12 -14.84
CA ASP A 519 20.14 -8.45 -15.08
C ASP A 519 19.40 -7.40 -15.97
N THR A 520 18.76 -7.89 -17.04
CA THR A 520 18.07 -7.06 -18.03
C THR A 520 16.76 -6.48 -17.52
N GLU A 521 16.07 -7.18 -16.63
CA GLU A 521 14.78 -6.74 -16.10
C GLU A 521 14.96 -5.71 -14.99
N LEU A 522 15.91 -5.94 -14.09
CA LEU A 522 16.34 -4.93 -13.12
C LEU A 522 16.82 -3.66 -13.85
N LYS A 523 17.53 -3.79 -14.99
CA LYS A 523 17.86 -2.63 -15.84
C LYS A 523 16.62 -1.88 -16.32
N LYS A 524 15.58 -2.58 -16.81
CA LYS A 524 14.32 -1.96 -17.25
C LYS A 524 13.59 -1.28 -16.09
N LEU A 525 13.52 -1.94 -14.94
CA LEU A 525 12.93 -1.38 -13.72
C LEU A 525 13.68 -0.11 -13.31
N LEU A 526 15.01 -0.13 -13.30
CA LEU A 526 15.83 1.03 -12.94
C LEU A 526 15.72 2.18 -13.94
N GLN A 527 15.60 1.88 -15.23
CA GLN A 527 15.31 2.89 -16.25
C GLN A 527 13.93 3.52 -16.05
N THR A 528 12.94 2.71 -15.67
CA THR A 528 11.58 3.19 -15.37
C THR A 528 11.58 4.03 -14.10
N ALA A 529 12.22 3.55 -13.05
CA ALA A 529 12.40 4.26 -11.79
C ALA A 529 13.10 5.62 -12.01
N LYS A 530 14.16 5.68 -12.82
CA LYS A 530 14.83 6.93 -13.23
C LYS A 530 13.96 7.93 -14.00
N LYS A 531 12.93 7.46 -14.69
CA LYS A 531 12.00 8.32 -15.44
C LYS A 531 10.84 8.80 -14.58
N MET A 532 10.43 7.99 -13.59
CA MET A 532 9.29 8.24 -12.71
C MET A 532 9.67 8.93 -11.40
N TRP A 533 10.97 9.02 -11.08
CA TRP A 533 11.56 9.85 -10.04
C TRP A 533 12.31 11.01 -10.67
#